data_AF-A0A922DGK0-F1
#
_entry.id   AF-A0A922DGK0-F1
#
_cell.length_a   1.000
_cell.length_b   1.000
_cell.length_c   1.000
_cell.angle_alpha   90.00
_cell.angle_beta   90.00
_cell.angle_gamma   90.00
#
_symmetry.space_group_name_H-M   'P 1'
#
loop_
_entity.id
_entity.type
_entity.pdbx_description
1 polymer ?
#
loop_
_entity_poly.entity_id
_entity_poly.type
_entity_poly.pdbx_seq_one_letter_code
_entity_poly.pdbx_strand_id
1 'polypeptide(L)'
;MNHNNTKKNVGAPIPFGNSGTVPQSMPMNQNHQTHLLSQSQPQTQSGSHFPGHFQLSEPQTQALALAQAQAHAQAQAQAVHVQFQAQLQAPAQPVPQLHPGNTSNVGVPSPSVSTPGTGSAKRSSQKPPSRPPGSSNANTGSPYKTMELTPAVRRKKQKLPEKQIPDKVAALLPESALYTQMLELEARVDAALARKKIDIQESLKNPSRVQKTLRIYVFNTFTYQSQAQASPENKDAEPPSWSLKIIGRILEDGKDPVVAGVVQKPSASYPKFSSFFKKITIYLDQSLYPGNHVILWESARSPVLNEGFEVKKKGDKEFTAIIRLEMNYVPEKFKLSPALSEVLGIEVETRPRIVAAIWHYLKARKLQNPNDPSFFFCDPPLQKVFGEEKIKFGMVTQKISQHLTPPPPIHLEHKIKLSGNCPAGTTCYDVLVDVPFQLEKEMNAFLENTERHKEIDACDELICASIKKIHESRRRRAFFLGFSLSPAEFINALIASQSKDLKLAAGDASRNAEKERHSDFYNQPWVEDAVIRYLNRKSAGTDAPGILK
;
A
#
# COMPACT_ATOMS: atom_id res chain seq x y z
N MET A 1 -47.12 -0.89 65.40
CA MET A 1 -45.93 -0.02 65.59
C MET A 1 -44.77 -0.87 66.08
N ASN A 2 -43.53 -0.47 65.81
CA ASN A 2 -42.32 -1.25 66.13
C ASN A 2 -42.05 -1.39 67.62
N HIS A 3 -41.40 -2.50 68.01
CA HIS A 3 -40.40 -2.65 69.09
C HIS A 3 -39.71 -4.05 68.92
N ASN A 4 -38.50 -4.36 69.42
CA ASN A 4 -37.22 -3.64 69.51
C ASN A 4 -36.10 -4.62 69.98
N ASN A 5 -34.82 -4.45 69.56
CA ASN A 5 -33.59 -4.99 70.24
C ASN A 5 -33.41 -6.56 70.31
N THR A 6 -32.28 -7.25 70.59
CA THR A 6 -30.82 -7.00 70.92
C THR A 6 -30.07 -8.38 70.91
N LYS A 7 -28.72 -8.61 70.89
CA LYS A 7 -27.45 -7.91 70.52
C LYS A 7 -26.24 -8.90 70.64
N LYS A 8 -25.03 -8.49 70.15
CA LYS A 8 -23.64 -8.91 70.51
C LYS A 8 -23.02 -10.23 69.94
N ASN A 9 -21.68 -10.40 69.77
CA ASN A 9 -20.54 -9.46 69.49
C ASN A 9 -19.16 -10.22 69.29
N VAL A 10 -18.12 -9.54 68.75
CA VAL A 10 -16.65 -9.87 68.73
C VAL A 10 -16.23 -11.06 67.82
N GLY A 11 -15.08 -11.07 67.11
CA GLY A 11 -13.99 -10.08 66.89
C GLY A 11 -12.86 -10.59 65.95
N ALA A 12 -11.81 -9.78 65.72
CA ALA A 12 -10.63 -10.02 64.84
C ALA A 12 -9.30 -10.03 65.68
N PRO A 13 -8.03 -10.14 65.17
CA PRO A 13 -7.51 -9.93 63.79
C PRO A 13 -6.35 -10.90 63.33
N ILE A 14 -5.52 -10.45 62.36
CA ILE A 14 -4.45 -11.16 61.60
C ILE A 14 -3.04 -10.91 62.21
N PRO A 15 -2.08 -11.88 62.19
CA PRO A 15 -0.79 -11.66 61.48
C PRO A 15 -0.05 -12.91 60.92
N PHE A 16 0.98 -12.61 60.10
CA PHE A 16 2.11 -13.40 59.54
C PHE A 16 2.63 -14.68 60.26
N GLY A 17 3.20 -15.63 59.48
CA GLY A 17 4.14 -16.66 59.97
C GLY A 17 4.63 -17.65 58.88
N ASN A 18 5.92 -18.01 58.84
CA ASN A 18 6.57 -18.79 57.76
C ASN A 18 7.18 -20.13 58.26
N SER A 19 7.41 -21.09 57.33
CA SER A 19 8.25 -22.32 57.46
C SER A 19 7.67 -23.59 58.14
N GLY A 20 8.06 -24.80 57.68
CA GLY A 20 7.91 -26.05 58.50
C GLY A 20 7.64 -27.40 57.79
N THR A 21 8.67 -27.99 57.15
CA THR A 21 8.99 -29.45 57.01
C THR A 21 7.97 -30.60 57.31
N VAL A 22 7.79 -31.51 56.32
CA VAL A 22 7.82 -33.02 56.30
C VAL A 22 7.81 -33.86 57.62
N PRO A 23 7.35 -35.16 57.66
CA PRO A 23 7.46 -36.20 56.58
C PRO A 23 6.35 -37.30 56.46
N GLN A 24 6.63 -38.32 55.61
CA GLN A 24 6.02 -39.68 55.47
C GLN A 24 4.63 -39.78 54.81
N SER A 25 4.26 -40.85 54.09
CA SER A 25 4.84 -42.22 54.01
C SER A 25 4.94 -42.80 52.57
N MET A 26 5.45 -44.03 52.42
CA MET A 26 5.85 -44.71 51.17
C MET A 26 4.96 -45.95 50.90
N PRO A 27 4.92 -46.53 49.67
CA PRO A 27 5.90 -47.56 49.30
C PRO A 27 6.32 -47.60 47.80
N MET A 28 7.14 -48.61 47.44
CA MET A 28 7.73 -48.90 46.11
C MET A 28 6.67 -49.16 45.00
N ASN A 29 6.95 -49.18 43.68
CA ASN A 29 8.16 -49.55 42.91
C ASN A 29 8.08 -48.92 41.47
N GLN A 30 8.98 -49.02 40.46
CA GLN A 30 10.22 -49.80 40.21
C GLN A 30 11.06 -49.19 39.04
N ASN A 31 12.32 -49.64 38.92
CA ASN A 31 13.12 -49.84 37.69
C ASN A 31 13.86 -48.70 36.95
N HIS A 32 15.18 -48.94 36.74
CA HIS A 32 16.08 -48.46 35.65
C HIS A 32 16.46 -46.95 35.64
N GLN A 33 17.71 -46.52 35.34
CA GLN A 33 19.04 -47.18 35.24
C GLN A 33 20.17 -46.11 35.26
N THR A 34 21.44 -46.53 35.42
CA THR A 34 22.71 -45.72 35.28
C THR A 34 23.05 -44.77 36.46
N HIS A 35 24.31 -44.39 36.78
CA HIS A 35 25.64 -44.71 36.19
C HIS A 35 26.81 -44.49 37.23
N LEU A 36 28.00 -45.06 36.94
CA LEU A 36 29.38 -44.56 37.24
C LEU A 36 30.26 -45.05 38.43
N LEU A 37 31.56 -45.18 38.08
CA LEU A 37 32.82 -44.83 38.78
C LEU A 37 33.50 -45.70 39.86
N SER A 38 34.78 -45.96 39.59
CA SER A 38 35.89 -46.37 40.48
C SER A 38 37.20 -46.20 39.66
N GLN A 39 38.34 -45.68 40.12
CA GLN A 39 38.68 -44.85 41.29
C GLN A 39 40.11 -44.26 41.07
N SER A 40 40.58 -43.45 42.03
CA SER A 40 41.98 -43.29 42.47
C SER A 40 42.83 -42.09 41.97
N GLN A 41 43.42 -41.46 42.98
CA GLN A 41 44.49 -40.44 43.02
C GLN A 41 45.87 -41.18 43.08
N PRO A 42 47.09 -40.54 43.13
CA PRO A 42 47.41 -39.38 43.97
C PRO A 42 48.49 -38.34 43.52
N GLN A 43 48.25 -37.07 43.89
CA GLN A 43 49.14 -36.20 44.72
C GLN A 43 50.67 -36.14 44.45
N THR A 44 51.22 -34.94 44.13
CA THR A 44 52.11 -34.17 45.04
C THR A 44 52.65 -32.81 44.49
N GLN A 45 52.61 -31.78 45.35
CA GLN A 45 53.52 -30.62 45.55
C GLN A 45 53.86 -29.57 44.44
N SER A 46 53.93 -28.30 44.90
CA SER A 46 54.60 -27.11 44.33
C SER A 46 54.06 -26.52 43.01
N GLY A 47 53.84 -25.20 42.84
CA GLY A 47 53.94 -24.09 43.82
C GLY A 47 53.62 -22.72 43.17
N SER A 48 53.33 -21.70 44.01
CA SER A 48 53.14 -20.26 43.66
C SER A 48 52.15 -19.87 42.54
N HIS A 49 51.00 -19.31 42.91
CA HIS A 49 50.11 -18.57 42.00
C HIS A 49 50.58 -17.12 41.76
N PHE A 50 50.38 -16.60 40.55
CA PHE A 50 49.61 -15.36 40.32
C PHE A 50 49.01 -15.37 38.89
N PRO A 51 47.71 -15.08 38.68
CA PRO A 51 47.03 -15.32 37.39
C PRO A 51 46.88 -14.06 36.51
N GLY A 52 46.68 -14.22 35.19
CA GLY A 52 46.45 -13.04 34.34
C GLY A 52 46.14 -13.19 32.84
N HIS A 53 46.05 -14.39 32.23
CA HIS A 53 45.66 -14.51 30.82
C HIS A 53 44.82 -15.76 30.54
N PHE A 54 43.73 -15.62 29.80
CA PHE A 54 42.84 -16.74 29.44
C PHE A 54 43.35 -17.48 28.20
N GLN A 55 43.28 -18.81 28.23
CA GLN A 55 43.58 -19.69 27.11
C GLN A 55 42.46 -20.73 26.99
N LEU A 56 41.83 -20.81 25.81
CA LEU A 56 40.71 -21.73 25.54
C LEU A 56 41.22 -23.12 25.18
N SER A 57 40.45 -24.16 25.52
CA SER A 57 40.85 -25.56 25.39
C SER A 57 40.51 -26.18 24.03
N GLU A 58 41.36 -27.13 23.59
CA GLU A 58 41.33 -27.75 22.25
C GLU A 58 39.98 -28.23 21.69
N PRO A 59 39.03 -28.85 22.45
CA PRO A 59 37.78 -29.31 21.85
C PRO A 59 36.91 -28.17 21.29
N GLN A 60 37.08 -26.92 21.75
CA GLN A 60 36.39 -25.77 21.16
C GLN A 60 37.03 -25.34 19.83
N THR A 61 38.34 -25.48 19.67
CA THR A 61 39.07 -25.13 18.44
C THR A 61 38.55 -25.92 17.23
N GLN A 62 38.25 -27.21 17.42
CA GLN A 62 37.77 -28.09 16.36
C GLN A 62 36.31 -27.77 15.96
N ALA A 63 35.46 -27.43 16.93
CA ALA A 63 34.10 -26.94 16.65
C ALA A 63 34.10 -25.58 15.93
N LEU A 64 35.00 -24.67 16.33
CA LEU A 64 35.14 -23.36 15.70
C LEU A 64 35.62 -23.46 14.24
N ALA A 65 36.56 -24.36 13.96
CA ALA A 65 37.03 -24.63 12.59
C ALA A 65 35.91 -25.18 11.68
N LEU A 66 35.05 -26.06 12.19
CA LEU A 66 33.93 -26.63 11.43
C LEU A 66 32.85 -25.58 11.16
N ALA A 67 32.56 -24.70 12.13
CA ALA A 67 31.69 -23.55 11.94
C ALA A 67 32.26 -22.54 10.92
N GLN A 68 33.58 -22.26 10.96
CA GLN A 68 34.25 -21.41 9.97
C GLN A 68 34.19 -22.01 8.56
N ALA A 69 34.34 -23.33 8.41
CA ALA A 69 34.20 -23.99 7.11
C ALA A 69 32.79 -23.82 6.51
N GLN A 70 31.73 -23.96 7.33
CA GLN A 70 30.35 -23.69 6.88
C GLN A 70 30.12 -22.22 6.55
N ALA A 71 30.67 -21.28 7.33
CA ALA A 71 30.60 -19.85 7.02
C ALA A 71 31.31 -19.50 5.69
N HIS A 72 32.44 -20.14 5.39
CA HIS A 72 33.16 -19.93 4.13
C HIS A 72 32.39 -20.47 2.91
N ALA A 73 31.65 -21.57 3.06
CA ALA A 73 30.73 -22.06 2.02
C ALA A 73 29.58 -21.05 1.74
N GLN A 74 29.01 -20.43 2.78
CA GLN A 74 28.00 -19.37 2.60
C GLN A 74 28.59 -18.09 1.98
N ALA A 75 29.84 -17.74 2.29
CA ALA A 75 30.54 -16.63 1.64
C ALA A 75 30.70 -16.85 0.12
N GLN A 76 30.99 -18.08 -0.32
CA GLN A 76 31.04 -18.41 -1.75
C GLN A 76 29.66 -18.31 -2.43
N ALA A 77 28.58 -18.73 -1.75
CA ALA A 77 27.22 -18.56 -2.26
C ALA A 77 26.82 -17.08 -2.45
N GLN A 78 27.27 -16.19 -1.57
CA GLN A 78 27.07 -14.74 -1.71
C GLN A 78 27.88 -14.16 -2.89
N ALA A 79 29.11 -14.64 -3.13
CA ALA A 79 29.97 -14.13 -4.20
C ALA A 79 29.38 -14.33 -5.61
N VAL A 80 28.81 -15.51 -5.89
CA VAL A 80 28.26 -15.83 -7.23
C VAL A 80 27.04 -14.96 -7.57
N HIS A 81 26.16 -14.68 -6.60
CA HIS A 81 24.99 -13.83 -6.84
C HIS A 81 25.37 -12.37 -7.11
N VAL A 82 26.43 -11.86 -6.47
CA VAL A 82 26.90 -10.48 -6.66
C VAL A 82 27.52 -10.27 -8.05
N GLN A 83 28.29 -11.24 -8.56
CA GLN A 83 28.84 -11.15 -9.92
C GLN A 83 27.76 -11.04 -11.01
N PHE A 84 26.63 -11.74 -10.86
CA PHE A 84 25.53 -11.69 -11.83
C PHE A 84 24.85 -10.32 -11.92
N GLN A 85 24.79 -9.56 -10.82
CA GLN A 85 24.13 -8.24 -10.80
C GLN A 85 25.05 -7.09 -11.23
N ALA A 86 26.37 -7.23 -11.04
CA ALA A 86 27.35 -6.20 -11.41
C ALA A 86 27.47 -5.97 -12.94
N GLN A 87 27.06 -6.94 -13.77
CA GLN A 87 27.33 -6.95 -15.20
C GLN A 87 26.30 -6.19 -16.07
N LEU A 88 25.37 -5.43 -15.48
CA LEU A 88 24.18 -4.92 -16.19
C LEU A 88 24.10 -3.42 -16.52
N GLN A 89 24.69 -2.48 -15.76
CA GLN A 89 24.51 -1.03 -16.04
C GLN A 89 25.55 -0.06 -15.42
N ALA A 90 26.55 0.33 -16.22
CA ALA A 90 27.33 1.60 -16.17
C ALA A 90 28.32 1.63 -17.37
N PRO A 91 28.88 2.78 -17.82
CA PRO A 91 28.55 4.20 -17.56
C PRO A 91 28.05 4.91 -18.86
N ALA A 92 28.35 6.21 -19.08
CA ALA A 92 27.82 7.01 -20.21
C ALA A 92 28.83 8.01 -20.84
N GLN A 93 28.47 8.54 -22.03
CA GLN A 93 29.13 9.63 -22.83
C GLN A 93 30.45 9.24 -23.55
N PRO A 94 30.88 9.91 -24.67
CA PRO A 94 30.59 11.31 -25.07
C PRO A 94 30.24 11.65 -26.56
N VAL A 95 29.50 12.77 -26.76
CA VAL A 95 29.73 13.93 -27.70
C VAL A 95 29.93 13.67 -29.23
N PRO A 96 29.15 14.29 -30.16
CA PRO A 96 29.51 15.63 -30.72
C PRO A 96 28.39 16.63 -31.14
N GLN A 97 28.87 17.83 -31.53
CA GLN A 97 28.27 19.16 -31.71
C GLN A 97 27.21 19.37 -32.84
N LEU A 98 26.44 20.48 -32.76
CA LEU A 98 26.56 21.60 -33.73
C LEU A 98 25.87 22.93 -33.27
N HIS A 99 26.25 24.04 -33.92
CA HIS A 99 25.84 25.46 -33.71
C HIS A 99 24.79 25.91 -34.78
N PRO A 100 24.18 27.14 -34.83
CA PRO A 100 24.59 28.48 -34.29
C PRO A 100 23.47 29.28 -33.56
N GLY A 101 23.64 30.53 -33.09
CA GLY A 101 24.78 31.48 -33.08
C GLY A 101 24.47 32.82 -32.35
N ASN A 102 25.45 33.75 -32.37
CA ASN A 102 25.53 35.13 -31.80
C ASN A 102 24.20 35.92 -31.57
N THR A 103 24.09 36.86 -30.61
CA THR A 103 25.01 37.98 -30.26
C THR A 103 25.05 38.38 -28.76
N SER A 104 25.97 39.28 -28.42
CA SER A 104 26.28 39.82 -27.08
C SER A 104 25.53 41.12 -26.72
N ASN A 105 25.15 41.32 -25.44
CA ASN A 105 25.76 42.37 -24.60
C ASN A 105 25.35 42.46 -23.12
N VAL A 106 26.21 43.17 -22.38
CA VAL A 106 26.13 43.74 -21.02
C VAL A 106 24.76 44.35 -20.64
N GLY A 107 24.34 44.24 -19.36
CA GLY A 107 23.26 45.09 -18.81
C GLY A 107 22.71 44.74 -17.42
N VAL A 108 23.20 45.42 -16.38
CA VAL A 108 22.52 45.63 -15.07
C VAL A 108 22.11 47.11 -15.08
N PRO A 109 20.86 47.53 -14.75
CA PRO A 109 20.50 47.66 -13.32
C PRO A 109 18.99 47.65 -12.92
N SER A 110 18.77 47.76 -11.61
CA SER A 110 17.56 48.33 -10.95
C SER A 110 17.78 49.87 -10.75
N PRO A 111 16.97 50.66 -10.00
CA PRO A 111 15.72 50.39 -9.26
C PRO A 111 14.62 51.45 -9.51
N SER A 112 13.55 51.43 -8.69
CA SER A 112 12.97 52.65 -8.09
C SER A 112 12.00 52.30 -6.94
N VAL A 113 11.71 53.27 -6.07
CA VAL A 113 10.96 53.12 -4.81
C VAL A 113 9.86 54.18 -4.73
N SER A 114 8.70 53.88 -4.12
CA SER A 114 7.80 54.90 -3.54
C SER A 114 6.79 54.33 -2.52
N THR A 115 6.60 55.10 -1.45
CA THR A 115 5.63 55.05 -0.32
C THR A 115 5.50 56.52 0.19
N PRO A 116 4.64 56.94 1.15
CA PRO A 116 3.75 56.21 2.08
C PRO A 116 2.33 56.85 2.23
N GLY A 117 1.60 56.53 3.32
CA GLY A 117 0.41 57.29 3.79
C GLY A 117 -0.74 56.41 4.36
N THR A 118 -0.73 56.00 5.63
CA THR A 118 -1.37 56.66 6.82
C THR A 118 -2.91 56.74 6.83
N GLY A 119 -3.56 56.12 7.84
CA GLY A 119 -4.99 56.29 8.16
C GLY A 119 -5.48 55.29 9.22
N SER A 120 -6.36 55.69 10.16
CA SER A 120 -6.70 54.89 11.36
C SER A 120 -8.20 54.70 11.65
N ALA A 121 -8.51 53.52 12.20
CA ALA A 121 -9.53 53.25 13.25
C ALA A 121 -11.05 53.08 12.94
N LYS A 122 -11.64 52.19 13.77
CA LYS A 122 -13.02 52.12 14.31
C LYS A 122 -14.23 51.63 13.47
N ARG A 123 -14.69 50.42 13.87
CA ARG A 123 -16.06 50.06 14.36
C ARG A 123 -17.31 50.17 13.45
N SER A 124 -17.79 48.98 13.05
CA SER A 124 -19.11 48.39 13.34
C SER A 124 -20.45 49.06 12.94
N SER A 125 -21.26 48.29 12.19
CA SER A 125 -22.74 48.30 12.10
C SER A 125 -23.39 49.52 11.39
N GLN A 126 -24.59 49.46 10.80
CA GLN A 126 -25.71 48.50 10.89
C GLN A 126 -26.30 48.07 9.51
N LYS A 127 -27.32 47.19 9.57
CA LYS A 127 -28.33 46.76 8.56
C LYS A 127 -29.72 46.95 9.24
N PRO A 128 -30.92 46.73 8.64
CA PRO A 128 -31.29 46.29 7.28
C PRO A 128 -32.39 47.19 6.57
N PRO A 129 -33.62 46.73 6.20
CA PRO A 129 -33.98 46.30 4.84
C PRO A 129 -35.20 47.00 4.17
N SER A 130 -35.43 46.70 2.89
CA SER A 130 -36.78 46.66 2.28
C SER A 130 -36.86 45.59 1.17
N ARG A 131 -38.08 45.27 0.68
CA ARG A 131 -38.38 44.09 -0.15
C ARG A 131 -38.99 44.51 -1.52
N PRO A 132 -38.70 43.84 -2.65
CA PRO A 132 -39.33 44.10 -3.95
C PRO A 132 -40.67 43.36 -4.13
N PRO A 133 -41.47 43.75 -5.14
CA PRO A 133 -41.69 42.84 -6.28
C PRO A 133 -41.62 43.51 -7.67
N GLY A 134 -41.52 42.70 -8.74
CA GLY A 134 -41.63 43.16 -10.14
C GLY A 134 -41.32 42.02 -11.13
N SER A 135 -42.15 41.85 -12.18
CA SER A 135 -42.04 40.78 -13.17
C SER A 135 -42.03 41.35 -14.59
N SER A 136 -41.18 40.82 -15.49
CA SER A 136 -41.61 40.35 -16.84
C SER A 136 -40.45 39.88 -17.74
N ASN A 137 -40.76 38.81 -18.49
CA ASN A 137 -40.31 38.37 -19.82
C ASN A 137 -39.04 38.93 -20.53
N ALA A 138 -38.24 37.93 -20.97
CA ALA A 138 -37.79 37.70 -22.35
C ALA A 138 -36.41 38.16 -22.87
N ASN A 139 -35.91 37.27 -23.74
CA ASN A 139 -34.96 37.39 -24.84
C ASN A 139 -33.42 37.37 -24.63
N THR A 140 -32.81 36.40 -25.32
CA THR A 140 -31.53 36.45 -26.07
C THR A 140 -30.32 37.17 -25.46
N GLY A 141 -29.32 36.40 -25.04
CA GLY A 141 -27.94 36.88 -24.86
C GLY A 141 -27.00 35.80 -24.34
N SER A 142 -25.96 35.44 -25.10
CA SER A 142 -24.93 34.46 -24.68
C SER A 142 -23.86 35.13 -23.80
N PRO A 143 -23.67 34.71 -22.54
CA PRO A 143 -22.62 35.27 -21.69
C PRO A 143 -21.28 34.59 -21.94
N TYR A 144 -20.41 35.23 -22.73
CA TYR A 144 -18.96 34.99 -22.65
C TYR A 144 -18.46 35.47 -21.28
N LYS A 145 -18.53 34.60 -20.27
CA LYS A 145 -18.11 34.95 -18.92
C LYS A 145 -16.58 34.82 -18.82
N THR A 146 -15.89 35.97 -18.88
CA THR A 146 -14.46 36.08 -18.57
C THR A 146 -14.15 35.34 -17.26
N MET A 147 -13.26 34.36 -17.34
CA MET A 147 -12.93 33.48 -16.23
C MET A 147 -11.95 34.19 -15.29
N GLU A 148 -12.48 34.87 -14.27
CA GLU A 148 -11.65 35.46 -13.20
C GLU A 148 -10.78 34.37 -12.57
N LEU A 149 -9.46 34.47 -12.79
CA LEU A 149 -8.47 33.59 -12.18
C LEU A 149 -8.31 33.97 -10.71
N THR A 150 -9.21 33.45 -9.87
CA THR A 150 -9.06 33.54 -8.41
C THR A 150 -7.68 33.00 -8.03
N PRO A 151 -6.77 33.80 -7.43
CA PRO A 151 -5.41 33.36 -7.20
C PRO A 151 -5.42 32.20 -6.20
N ALA A 152 -5.12 31.00 -6.71
CA ALA A 152 -5.14 29.78 -5.91
C ALA A 152 -4.26 29.96 -4.67
N VAL A 153 -4.86 29.83 -3.49
CA VAL A 153 -4.15 29.96 -2.21
C VAL A 153 -3.00 28.97 -2.22
N ARG A 154 -1.77 29.49 -2.39
CA ARG A 154 -0.55 28.68 -2.30
C ARG A 154 -0.53 28.05 -0.93
N ARG A 155 -0.91 26.76 -0.85
CA ARG A 155 -0.78 25.95 0.37
C ARG A 155 0.65 26.14 0.85
N LYS A 156 0.83 26.83 1.98
CA LYS A 156 2.15 26.97 2.60
C LYS A 156 2.67 25.54 2.77
N LYS A 157 3.74 25.18 2.05
CA LYS A 157 4.39 23.88 2.21
C LYS A 157 4.74 23.76 3.68
N GLN A 158 4.02 22.90 4.39
CA GLN A 158 4.10 22.80 5.85
C GLN A 158 5.57 22.52 6.17
N LYS A 159 6.23 23.47 6.84
CA LYS A 159 7.65 23.33 7.15
C LYS A 159 7.74 22.07 8.01
N LEU A 160 8.46 21.05 7.53
CA LEU A 160 8.57 19.78 8.23
C LEU A 160 8.99 20.05 9.68
N PRO A 161 8.40 19.34 10.67
CA PRO A 161 8.74 19.56 12.05
C PRO A 161 10.25 19.40 12.23
N GLU A 162 10.90 20.36 12.88
CA GLU A 162 12.36 20.43 12.97
C GLU A 162 12.84 19.46 14.05
N LYS A 163 12.70 18.15 13.76
CA LYS A 163 13.01 17.01 14.64
C LYS A 163 14.49 16.89 14.97
N GLN A 164 15.39 17.48 14.17
CA GLN A 164 16.84 17.29 14.30
C GLN A 164 17.45 18.16 15.40
N ILE A 165 18.19 17.54 16.33
CA ILE A 165 19.01 18.24 17.32
C ILE A 165 20.29 18.77 16.63
N PRO A 166 20.65 20.06 16.75
CA PRO A 166 21.86 20.58 16.11
C PRO A 166 23.15 20.02 16.72
N ASP A 167 24.18 19.82 15.90
CA ASP A 167 25.47 19.21 16.27
C ASP A 167 26.12 19.88 17.49
N LYS A 168 26.02 21.21 17.60
CA LYS A 168 26.54 21.98 18.74
C LYS A 168 25.72 21.83 20.04
N VAL A 169 24.65 21.05 20.03
CA VAL A 169 23.93 20.51 21.20
C VAL A 169 24.31 19.04 21.38
N ALA A 170 24.39 18.28 20.29
CA ALA A 170 24.77 16.87 20.31
C ALA A 170 26.15 16.62 20.96
N ALA A 171 27.14 17.46 20.64
CA ALA A 171 28.46 17.45 21.25
C ALA A 171 28.49 17.76 22.77
N LEU A 172 27.35 18.07 23.39
CA LEU A 172 27.21 18.30 24.83
C LEU A 172 26.35 17.23 25.53
N LEU A 173 25.75 16.30 24.79
CA LEU A 173 24.81 15.29 25.29
C LEU A 173 25.02 13.96 24.53
N PRO A 174 25.74 12.97 25.08
CA PRO A 174 26.04 11.73 24.37
C PRO A 174 24.77 10.96 23.95
N GLU A 175 23.67 11.08 24.70
CA GLU A 175 22.36 10.46 24.41
C GLU A 175 21.71 11.01 23.13
N SER A 176 22.14 12.18 22.64
CA SER A 176 21.66 12.75 21.38
C SER A 176 21.96 11.87 20.17
N ALA A 177 23.03 11.06 20.22
CA ALA A 177 23.37 10.12 19.16
C ALA A 177 22.33 8.99 19.06
N LEU A 178 21.79 8.52 20.19
CA LEU A 178 20.71 7.55 20.24
C LEU A 178 19.42 8.13 19.65
N TYR A 179 19.13 9.41 19.91
CA TYR A 179 17.98 10.08 19.32
C TYR A 179 18.11 10.22 17.80
N THR A 180 19.29 10.57 17.26
CA THR A 180 19.54 10.57 15.81
C THR A 180 19.38 9.18 15.20
N GLN A 181 19.92 8.13 15.83
CA GLN A 181 19.72 6.74 15.39
C GLN A 181 18.24 6.32 15.41
N MET A 182 17.45 6.84 16.35
CA MET A 182 16.01 6.59 16.41
C MET A 182 15.26 7.28 15.26
N LEU A 183 15.63 8.51 14.87
CA LEU A 183 15.12 9.17 13.66
C LEU A 183 15.51 8.42 12.37
N GLU A 184 16.71 7.86 12.31
CA GLU A 184 17.16 7.02 11.18
C GLU A 184 16.44 5.65 11.14
N LEU A 185 15.96 5.16 12.28
CA LEU A 185 15.12 3.96 12.35
C LEU A 185 13.67 4.28 11.93
N GLU A 186 13.09 5.36 12.47
CA GLU A 186 11.78 5.92 12.08
C GLU A 186 11.69 6.09 10.57
N ALA A 187 12.62 6.84 9.95
CA ALA A 187 12.63 7.09 8.51
C ALA A 187 12.75 5.81 7.66
N ARG A 188 13.40 4.75 8.16
CA ARG A 188 13.47 3.44 7.48
C ARG A 188 12.18 2.64 7.62
N VAL A 189 11.53 2.69 8.79
CA VAL A 189 10.23 2.06 9.02
C VAL A 189 9.15 2.74 8.17
N ASP A 190 9.12 4.08 8.13
CA ASP A 190 8.20 4.85 7.29
C ASP A 190 8.41 4.57 5.80
N ALA A 191 9.66 4.52 5.33
CA ALA A 191 9.95 4.18 3.93
C ALA A 191 9.52 2.74 3.56
N ALA A 192 9.65 1.78 4.49
CA ALA A 192 9.17 0.42 4.30
C ALA A 192 7.64 0.33 4.33
N LEU A 193 6.98 1.03 5.26
CA LEU A 193 5.53 1.09 5.39
C LEU A 193 4.88 1.79 4.18
N ALA A 194 5.43 2.92 3.74
CA ALA A 194 4.96 3.64 2.55
C ALA A 194 5.11 2.81 1.27
N ARG A 195 6.22 2.07 1.12
CA ARG A 195 6.38 1.10 0.03
C ARG A 195 5.33 0.00 0.12
N LYS A 196 5.17 -0.63 1.29
CA LYS A 196 4.22 -1.73 1.46
C LYS A 196 2.77 -1.31 1.25
N LYS A 197 2.43 -0.06 1.61
CA LYS A 197 1.14 0.58 1.32
C LYS A 197 0.88 0.68 -0.19
N ILE A 198 1.90 1.05 -0.98
CA ILE A 198 1.83 1.07 -2.46
C ILE A 198 1.68 -0.35 -3.00
N ASP A 199 2.50 -1.31 -2.57
CA ASP A 199 2.41 -2.72 -3.00
C ASP A 199 0.99 -3.30 -2.78
N ILE A 200 0.39 -3.00 -1.61
CA ILE A 200 -0.97 -3.42 -1.25
C ILE A 200 -2.02 -2.72 -2.12
N GLN A 201 -1.89 -1.42 -2.36
CA GLN A 201 -2.79 -0.67 -3.25
C GLN A 201 -2.69 -1.11 -4.72
N GLU A 202 -1.54 -1.56 -5.19
CA GLU A 202 -1.38 -2.16 -6.53
C GLU A 202 -2.00 -3.56 -6.58
N SER A 203 -1.75 -4.39 -5.55
CA SER A 203 -2.31 -5.73 -5.43
C SER A 203 -3.84 -5.72 -5.34
N LEU A 204 -4.45 -4.71 -4.72
CA LEU A 204 -5.92 -4.53 -4.67
C LEU A 204 -6.52 -4.07 -6.01
N LYS A 205 -5.74 -3.41 -6.89
CA LYS A 205 -6.21 -3.05 -8.25
C LYS A 205 -6.18 -4.24 -9.19
N ASN A 206 -5.21 -5.13 -9.01
CA ASN A 206 -5.01 -6.35 -9.80
C ASN A 206 -5.09 -7.59 -8.88
N PRO A 207 -6.27 -7.89 -8.30
CA PRO A 207 -6.40 -8.94 -7.29
C PRO A 207 -5.91 -10.29 -7.81
N SER A 208 -4.92 -10.85 -7.11
CA SER A 208 -4.37 -12.16 -7.40
C SER A 208 -5.46 -13.23 -7.33
N ARG A 209 -5.50 -14.12 -8.32
CA ARG A 209 -6.45 -15.24 -8.37
C ARG A 209 -5.73 -16.57 -8.22
N VAL A 210 -6.38 -17.49 -7.52
CA VAL A 210 -5.90 -18.84 -7.26
C VAL A 210 -6.87 -19.82 -7.92
N GLN A 211 -6.35 -20.84 -8.60
CA GLN A 211 -7.19 -21.90 -9.13
C GLN A 211 -7.68 -22.81 -8.01
N LYS A 212 -9.00 -23.06 -8.00
CA LYS A 212 -9.67 -24.02 -7.12
C LYS A 212 -10.59 -24.91 -7.96
N THR A 213 -10.91 -26.08 -7.43
CA THR A 213 -11.86 -27.00 -8.07
C THR A 213 -13.29 -26.63 -7.67
N LEU A 214 -14.11 -26.22 -8.63
CA LEU A 214 -15.56 -26.16 -8.50
C LEU A 214 -16.14 -27.53 -8.84
N ARG A 215 -16.65 -28.24 -7.84
CA ARG A 215 -17.40 -29.49 -8.03
C ARG A 215 -18.87 -29.17 -8.30
N ILE A 216 -19.37 -29.59 -9.45
CA ILE A 216 -20.76 -29.40 -9.90
C ILE A 216 -21.52 -30.71 -9.71
N TYR A 217 -22.58 -30.68 -8.92
CA TYR A 217 -23.50 -31.79 -8.69
C TYR A 217 -24.74 -31.59 -9.57
N VAL A 218 -25.09 -32.60 -10.37
CA VAL A 218 -26.28 -32.60 -11.23
C VAL A 218 -27.16 -33.80 -10.87
N PHE A 219 -28.27 -33.57 -10.18
CA PHE A 219 -29.20 -34.63 -9.77
C PHE A 219 -30.65 -34.23 -10.06
N ASN A 220 -31.55 -35.21 -10.17
CA ASN A 220 -32.97 -34.96 -10.25
C ASN A 220 -33.73 -35.64 -9.10
N THR A 221 -34.80 -35.01 -8.66
CA THR A 221 -35.81 -35.57 -7.75
C THR A 221 -37.12 -35.75 -8.52
N PHE A 222 -37.91 -36.77 -8.20
CA PHE A 222 -39.20 -37.04 -8.83
C PHE A 222 -40.28 -37.21 -7.77
N THR A 223 -41.42 -36.54 -7.97
CA THR A 223 -42.58 -36.57 -7.08
C THR A 223 -43.76 -37.19 -7.82
N TYR A 224 -44.14 -38.39 -7.38
CA TYR A 224 -45.34 -39.09 -7.84
C TYR A 224 -46.32 -39.21 -6.67
N GLN A 225 -47.37 -38.40 -6.66
CA GLN A 225 -48.39 -38.43 -5.62
C GLN A 225 -49.48 -39.44 -6.00
N SER A 226 -49.27 -40.69 -5.57
CA SER A 226 -50.23 -41.77 -5.82
C SER A 226 -51.59 -41.47 -5.17
N GLN A 227 -52.68 -41.70 -5.92
CA GLN A 227 -54.06 -41.44 -5.47
C GLN A 227 -54.49 -42.31 -4.26
N ALA A 228 -53.71 -43.32 -3.89
CA ALA A 228 -53.98 -44.26 -2.80
C ALA A 228 -53.97 -43.66 -1.38
N GLN A 229 -53.63 -42.38 -1.20
CA GLN A 229 -53.75 -41.66 0.09
C GLN A 229 -54.46 -40.29 -0.04
N ALA A 230 -55.38 -40.15 -1.01
CA ALA A 230 -56.28 -39.00 -1.03
C ALA A 230 -57.35 -39.14 0.08
N SER A 231 -57.36 -38.24 1.06
CA SER A 231 -58.57 -37.99 1.85
C SER A 231 -59.63 -37.30 0.97
N PRO A 232 -60.95 -37.47 1.23
CA PRO A 232 -61.98 -37.17 0.23
C PRO A 232 -62.16 -35.68 -0.17
N GLU A 233 -61.46 -34.74 0.46
CA GLU A 233 -61.71 -33.30 0.30
C GLU A 233 -60.73 -32.56 -0.64
N ASN A 234 -59.56 -33.13 -0.97
CA ASN A 234 -58.60 -32.47 -1.85
C ASN A 234 -58.82 -32.85 -3.33
N LYS A 235 -59.40 -31.94 -4.11
CA LYS A 235 -59.71 -32.14 -5.54
C LYS A 235 -58.53 -31.95 -6.51
N ASP A 236 -57.42 -31.35 -6.06
CA ASP A 236 -56.25 -31.06 -6.89
C ASP A 236 -55.12 -32.08 -6.68
N ALA A 237 -55.16 -33.19 -7.42
CA ALA A 237 -54.02 -34.11 -7.52
C ALA A 237 -52.92 -33.47 -8.38
N GLU A 238 -51.78 -33.06 -7.80
CA GLU A 238 -50.68 -32.48 -8.59
C GLU A 238 -50.12 -33.55 -9.55
N PRO A 239 -50.12 -33.31 -10.88
CA PRO A 239 -49.65 -34.30 -11.86
C PRO A 239 -48.14 -34.58 -11.69
N PRO A 240 -47.68 -35.79 -12.08
CA PRO A 240 -46.31 -36.23 -11.86
C PRO A 240 -45.29 -35.22 -12.35
N SER A 241 -44.31 -34.93 -11.51
CA SER A 241 -43.33 -33.88 -11.78
C SER A 241 -41.93 -34.25 -11.29
N TRP A 242 -40.94 -33.86 -12.07
CA TRP A 242 -39.53 -33.96 -11.72
C TRP A 242 -38.98 -32.56 -11.45
N SER A 243 -37.93 -32.47 -10.63
CA SER A 243 -37.07 -31.30 -10.60
C SER A 243 -35.60 -31.65 -10.76
N LEU A 244 -34.92 -30.95 -11.67
CA LEU A 244 -33.50 -31.05 -11.95
C LEU A 244 -32.76 -29.98 -11.13
N LYS A 245 -31.73 -30.38 -10.39
CA LYS A 245 -30.93 -29.54 -9.50
C LYS A 245 -29.47 -29.54 -9.96
N ILE A 246 -28.96 -28.34 -10.20
CA ILE A 246 -27.56 -28.08 -10.56
C ILE A 246 -26.99 -27.21 -9.44
N ILE A 247 -26.07 -27.74 -8.65
CA ILE A 247 -25.47 -27.05 -7.49
C ILE A 247 -23.95 -27.14 -7.61
N GLY A 248 -23.22 -26.06 -7.39
CA GLY A 248 -21.75 -26.10 -7.35
C GLY A 248 -21.20 -25.73 -5.99
N ARG A 249 -20.07 -26.35 -5.62
CA ARG A 249 -19.30 -26.02 -4.41
C ARG A 249 -17.81 -26.02 -4.72
N ILE A 250 -17.08 -25.07 -4.15
CA ILE A 250 -15.61 -25.04 -4.25
C ILE A 250 -15.05 -26.04 -3.25
N LEU A 251 -14.12 -26.89 -3.69
CA LEU A 251 -13.42 -27.83 -2.82
C LEU A 251 -12.22 -27.13 -2.14
N GLU A 252 -12.11 -27.31 -0.83
CA GLU A 252 -10.91 -26.97 -0.08
C GLU A 252 -9.98 -28.19 -0.01
N ASP A 253 -8.72 -27.98 -0.34
CA ASP A 253 -7.61 -28.94 -0.29
C ASP A 253 -7.91 -30.33 -0.88
N GLY A 254 -8.73 -30.34 -1.95
CA GLY A 254 -9.12 -31.54 -2.69
C GLY A 254 -10.11 -32.47 -1.98
N LYS A 255 -10.60 -32.10 -0.78
CA LYS A 255 -11.50 -32.93 0.03
C LYS A 255 -12.95 -32.54 -0.19
N ASP A 256 -13.82 -33.54 -0.33
CA ASP A 256 -15.26 -33.33 -0.49
C ASP A 256 -15.96 -33.27 0.88
N PRO A 257 -16.54 -32.13 1.29
CA PRO A 257 -17.24 -32.01 2.57
C PRO A 257 -18.51 -32.86 2.64
N VAL A 258 -19.10 -33.27 1.50
CA VAL A 258 -20.25 -34.17 1.46
C VAL A 258 -19.86 -35.59 1.89
N VAL A 259 -18.66 -36.04 1.51
CA VAL A 259 -18.10 -37.35 1.91
C VAL A 259 -17.58 -37.32 3.34
N ALA A 260 -17.08 -36.17 3.82
CA ALA A 260 -16.55 -36.00 5.16
C ALA A 260 -17.61 -35.97 6.29
N GLY A 261 -18.91 -36.11 5.97
CA GLY A 261 -20.01 -36.12 6.95
C GLY A 261 -20.33 -34.76 7.60
N VAL A 262 -19.48 -33.74 7.41
CA VAL A 262 -19.70 -32.39 7.95
C VAL A 262 -20.46 -31.56 6.93
N VAL A 263 -21.76 -31.40 7.13
CA VAL A 263 -22.60 -30.44 6.39
C VAL A 263 -22.25 -29.01 6.81
N GLN A 264 -21.10 -28.52 6.34
CA GLN A 264 -20.71 -27.13 6.53
C GLN A 264 -21.72 -26.20 5.84
N LYS A 265 -22.06 -25.09 6.51
CA LYS A 265 -22.76 -23.97 5.87
C LYS A 265 -21.94 -23.47 4.67
N PRO A 266 -22.58 -22.90 3.63
CA PRO A 266 -21.87 -22.22 2.56
C PRO A 266 -20.89 -21.19 3.14
N SER A 267 -19.60 -21.38 2.86
CA SER A 267 -18.52 -20.53 3.35
C SER A 267 -18.59 -19.19 2.63
N ALA A 268 -19.03 -18.14 3.35
CA ALA A 268 -19.29 -16.80 2.80
C ALA A 268 -18.03 -16.05 2.31
N SER A 269 -16.86 -16.70 2.34
CA SER A 269 -15.60 -16.31 1.71
C SER A 269 -15.62 -16.44 0.18
N TYR A 270 -16.32 -17.45 -0.35
CA TYR A 270 -16.20 -17.80 -1.77
C TYR A 270 -17.29 -17.18 -2.66
N PRO A 271 -16.97 -16.86 -3.93
CA PRO A 271 -17.98 -16.48 -4.92
C PRO A 271 -18.99 -17.63 -5.13
N LYS A 272 -20.28 -17.28 -5.20
CA LYS A 272 -21.36 -18.24 -5.40
C LYS A 272 -21.28 -18.93 -6.75
N PHE A 273 -21.86 -20.14 -6.85
CA PHE A 273 -21.88 -20.94 -8.08
C PHE A 273 -22.21 -20.14 -9.36
N SER A 274 -23.28 -19.34 -9.37
CA SER A 274 -23.70 -18.60 -10.56
C SER A 274 -22.71 -17.52 -11.03
N SER A 275 -21.77 -17.07 -10.19
CA SER A 275 -20.78 -16.05 -10.56
C SER A 275 -19.74 -16.57 -11.57
N PHE A 276 -19.53 -17.88 -11.63
CA PHE A 276 -18.58 -18.54 -12.52
C PHE A 276 -19.09 -18.76 -13.95
N PHE A 277 -20.35 -18.39 -14.26
CA PHE A 277 -20.97 -18.65 -15.56
C PHE A 277 -21.65 -17.39 -16.12
N LYS A 278 -21.38 -17.07 -17.39
CA LYS A 278 -22.06 -16.00 -18.13
C LYS A 278 -23.49 -16.42 -18.48
N LYS A 279 -23.64 -17.69 -18.83
CA LYS A 279 -24.88 -18.27 -19.38
C LYS A 279 -24.94 -19.78 -19.10
N ILE A 280 -26.13 -20.27 -18.81
CA ILE A 280 -26.44 -21.67 -18.58
C ILE A 280 -27.65 -22.01 -19.47
N THR A 281 -27.54 -23.06 -20.26
CA THR A 281 -28.62 -23.49 -21.17
C THR A 281 -28.88 -24.98 -20.97
N ILE A 282 -30.12 -25.32 -20.61
CA ILE A 282 -30.56 -26.71 -20.40
C ILE A 282 -31.51 -27.06 -21.55
N TYR A 283 -31.13 -28.07 -22.32
CA TYR A 283 -31.95 -28.67 -23.38
C TYR A 283 -32.62 -29.92 -22.82
N LEU A 284 -33.94 -29.96 -22.93
CA LEU A 284 -34.80 -31.11 -22.64
C LEU A 284 -35.22 -31.77 -23.96
N ASP A 285 -35.87 -32.92 -23.88
CA ASP A 285 -36.41 -33.59 -25.05
C ASP A 285 -37.49 -32.73 -25.76
N GLN A 286 -37.31 -32.47 -27.06
CA GLN A 286 -38.20 -31.63 -27.86
C GLN A 286 -39.56 -32.31 -28.15
N SER A 287 -39.63 -33.64 -28.18
CA SER A 287 -40.90 -34.38 -28.33
C SER A 287 -41.74 -34.33 -27.05
N LEU A 288 -41.10 -34.27 -25.89
CA LEU A 288 -41.78 -34.15 -24.59
C LEU A 288 -42.14 -32.70 -24.24
N TYR A 289 -41.34 -31.72 -24.67
CA TYR A 289 -41.50 -30.31 -24.31
C TYR A 289 -41.45 -29.34 -25.51
N PRO A 290 -42.24 -29.53 -26.58
CA PRO A 290 -42.07 -28.81 -27.85
C PRO A 290 -41.98 -27.28 -27.72
N GLY A 291 -42.84 -26.65 -26.91
CA GLY A 291 -42.80 -25.21 -26.66
C GLY A 291 -41.94 -24.74 -25.48
N ASN A 292 -41.20 -25.63 -24.79
CA ASN A 292 -40.55 -25.33 -23.50
C ASN A 292 -39.27 -26.16 -23.24
N HIS A 293 -38.67 -26.73 -24.28
CA HIS A 293 -37.53 -27.65 -24.20
C HIS A 293 -36.17 -26.95 -23.99
N VAL A 294 -36.06 -25.64 -24.25
CA VAL A 294 -34.85 -24.87 -23.93
C VAL A 294 -35.11 -23.98 -22.72
N ILE A 295 -34.26 -24.10 -21.70
CA ILE A 295 -34.27 -23.24 -20.52
C ILE A 295 -32.95 -22.48 -20.49
N LEU A 296 -33.04 -21.16 -20.48
CA LEU A 296 -31.90 -20.24 -20.58
C LEU A 296 -31.82 -19.34 -19.34
N TRP A 297 -30.65 -19.34 -18.70
CA TRP A 297 -30.27 -18.34 -17.70
C TRP A 297 -29.04 -17.57 -18.20
N GLU A 298 -29.06 -16.25 -18.03
CA GLU A 298 -27.96 -15.35 -18.41
C GLU A 298 -27.65 -14.42 -17.22
N SER A 299 -26.39 -14.39 -16.78
CA SER A 299 -25.95 -13.56 -15.65
C SER A 299 -26.25 -12.07 -15.89
N ALA A 300 -26.11 -11.58 -17.12
CA ALA A 300 -26.42 -10.21 -17.49
C ALA A 300 -27.89 -9.79 -17.30
N ARG A 301 -28.82 -10.76 -17.13
CA ARG A 301 -30.24 -10.50 -16.82
C ARG A 301 -30.61 -10.80 -15.37
N SER A 302 -29.66 -11.25 -14.54
CA SER A 302 -29.92 -11.80 -13.22
C SER A 302 -28.92 -11.22 -12.20
N PRO A 303 -29.26 -10.09 -11.52
CA PRO A 303 -28.36 -9.44 -10.57
C PRO A 303 -28.23 -10.21 -9.24
N VAL A 304 -29.10 -11.20 -9.00
CA VAL A 304 -29.04 -12.07 -7.82
C VAL A 304 -28.10 -13.23 -8.13
N LEU A 305 -27.09 -13.44 -7.29
CA LEU A 305 -26.21 -14.61 -7.39
C LEU A 305 -26.77 -15.79 -6.56
N ASN A 306 -26.71 -16.99 -7.15
CA ASN A 306 -27.28 -18.24 -6.63
C ASN A 306 -26.19 -19.31 -6.40
N GLU A 307 -26.40 -20.20 -5.42
CA GLU A 307 -25.55 -21.40 -5.20
C GLU A 307 -25.88 -22.58 -6.14
N GLY A 308 -26.98 -22.47 -6.87
CA GLY A 308 -27.50 -23.51 -7.74
C GLY A 308 -28.82 -23.11 -8.37
N PHE A 309 -29.29 -23.94 -9.29
CA PHE A 309 -30.53 -23.76 -10.03
C PHE A 309 -31.41 -25.01 -9.88
N GLU A 310 -32.71 -24.81 -9.68
CA GLU A 310 -33.72 -25.86 -9.70
C GLU A 310 -34.73 -25.59 -10.82
N VAL A 311 -35.02 -26.63 -11.61
CA VAL A 311 -36.02 -26.63 -12.67
C VAL A 311 -37.06 -27.69 -12.35
N LYS A 312 -38.27 -27.31 -11.90
CA LYS A 312 -39.44 -28.21 -11.80
C LYS A 312 -40.21 -28.22 -13.12
N LYS A 313 -40.55 -29.40 -13.65
CA LYS A 313 -41.45 -29.57 -14.80
C LYS A 313 -42.37 -30.78 -14.55
N LYS A 314 -43.55 -30.79 -15.19
CA LYS A 314 -44.48 -31.92 -15.21
C LYS A 314 -44.00 -32.95 -16.25
N GLY A 315 -44.11 -34.24 -15.96
CA GLY A 315 -43.71 -35.32 -16.87
C GLY A 315 -43.47 -36.66 -16.17
N ASP A 316 -43.71 -37.74 -16.90
CA ASP A 316 -43.78 -39.14 -16.46
C ASP A 316 -42.88 -40.08 -17.30
N LYS A 317 -41.92 -39.52 -18.04
CA LYS A 317 -41.00 -40.25 -18.93
C LYS A 317 -39.54 -39.90 -18.64
N GLU A 318 -38.66 -40.90 -18.73
CA GLU A 318 -37.21 -40.72 -18.65
C GLU A 318 -36.64 -40.22 -19.99
N PHE A 319 -35.70 -39.28 -19.93
CA PHE A 319 -34.98 -38.74 -21.09
C PHE A 319 -33.62 -38.18 -20.64
N THR A 320 -32.72 -37.88 -21.59
CA THR A 320 -31.44 -37.22 -21.30
C THR A 320 -31.57 -35.71 -21.47
N ALA A 321 -31.31 -34.95 -20.41
CA ALA A 321 -31.15 -33.50 -20.48
C ALA A 321 -29.69 -33.15 -20.78
N ILE A 322 -29.46 -32.20 -21.69
CA ILE A 322 -28.12 -31.70 -22.04
C ILE A 322 -27.96 -30.30 -21.43
N ILE A 323 -26.98 -30.14 -20.56
CA ILE A 323 -26.67 -28.89 -19.87
C ILE A 323 -25.40 -28.30 -20.48
N ARG A 324 -25.49 -27.06 -20.99
CA ARG A 324 -24.34 -26.28 -21.46
C ARG A 324 -24.05 -25.14 -20.49
N LEU A 325 -22.80 -25.03 -20.07
CA LEU A 325 -22.32 -24.01 -19.13
C LEU A 325 -21.26 -23.13 -19.82
N GLU A 326 -21.55 -21.84 -20.00
CA GLU A 326 -20.62 -20.86 -20.58
C GLU A 326 -19.89 -20.12 -19.45
N MET A 327 -18.58 -20.32 -19.36
CA MET A 327 -17.75 -19.83 -18.24
C MET A 327 -17.59 -18.30 -18.22
N ASN A 328 -17.58 -17.73 -17.01
CA ASN A 328 -17.32 -16.32 -16.75
C ASN A 328 -15.89 -16.09 -16.26
N TYR A 329 -14.93 -16.18 -17.18
CA TYR A 329 -13.53 -15.86 -16.88
C TYR A 329 -13.38 -14.35 -16.64
N VAL A 330 -12.83 -13.99 -15.48
CA VAL A 330 -12.49 -12.61 -15.10
C VAL A 330 -11.03 -12.60 -14.61
N PRO A 331 -10.08 -11.96 -15.30
CA PRO A 331 -10.21 -11.34 -16.63
C PRO A 331 -10.54 -12.36 -17.74
N GLU A 332 -11.04 -11.87 -18.87
CA GLU A 332 -11.53 -12.71 -19.95
C GLU A 332 -10.42 -13.56 -20.61
N LYS A 333 -10.70 -14.87 -20.72
CA LYS A 333 -9.87 -15.86 -21.41
C LYS A 333 -10.46 -16.18 -22.78
N PHE A 334 -9.58 -16.49 -23.72
CA PHE A 334 -9.89 -16.83 -25.11
C PHE A 334 -9.25 -18.18 -25.44
N LYS A 335 -9.91 -18.99 -26.27
CA LYS A 335 -9.29 -20.14 -26.93
C LYS A 335 -8.44 -19.66 -28.10
N LEU A 336 -7.24 -20.19 -28.22
CA LEU A 336 -6.30 -19.88 -29.30
C LEU A 336 -6.61 -20.74 -30.53
N SER A 337 -6.45 -20.15 -31.72
CA SER A 337 -6.46 -20.92 -32.98
C SER A 337 -5.33 -21.96 -33.00
N PRO A 338 -5.47 -23.10 -33.72
CA PRO A 338 -4.48 -24.16 -33.73
C PRO A 338 -3.04 -23.70 -34.02
N ALA A 339 -2.84 -22.82 -35.02
CA ALA A 339 -1.52 -22.29 -35.35
C ALA A 339 -0.88 -21.46 -34.22
N LEU A 340 -1.68 -20.70 -33.46
CA LEU A 340 -1.15 -19.91 -32.33
C LEU A 340 -0.93 -20.80 -31.08
N SER A 341 -1.73 -21.86 -30.92
CA SER A 341 -1.50 -22.88 -29.88
C SER A 341 -0.22 -23.68 -30.16
N GLU A 342 0.03 -24.09 -31.42
CA GLU A 342 1.26 -24.77 -31.87
C GLU A 342 2.54 -23.98 -31.52
N VAL A 343 2.49 -22.65 -31.69
CA VAL A 343 3.61 -21.73 -31.41
C VAL A 343 3.86 -21.54 -29.91
N LEU A 344 2.80 -21.44 -29.10
CA LEU A 344 2.91 -21.02 -27.69
C LEU A 344 2.79 -22.15 -26.67
N GLY A 345 2.26 -23.31 -27.04
CA GLY A 345 1.92 -24.39 -26.11
C GLY A 345 0.74 -24.06 -25.19
N ILE A 346 -0.19 -23.20 -25.63
CA ILE A 346 -1.28 -22.65 -24.81
C ILE A 346 -2.62 -22.78 -25.58
N GLU A 347 -3.58 -23.50 -25.01
CA GLU A 347 -4.92 -23.61 -25.62
C GLU A 347 -5.88 -22.48 -25.25
N VAL A 348 -5.88 -22.05 -23.98
CA VAL A 348 -6.82 -21.05 -23.45
C VAL A 348 -6.10 -20.13 -22.46
N GLU A 349 -6.10 -18.82 -22.71
CA GLU A 349 -5.61 -17.83 -21.73
C GLU A 349 -6.14 -16.42 -21.98
N THR A 350 -5.78 -15.50 -21.09
CA THR A 350 -6.06 -14.07 -21.14
C THR A 350 -5.23 -13.38 -22.22
N ARG A 351 -5.81 -12.37 -22.89
CA ARG A 351 -5.12 -11.60 -23.94
C ARG A 351 -3.74 -11.04 -23.50
N PRO A 352 -3.55 -10.50 -22.28
CA PRO A 352 -2.24 -10.03 -21.82
C PRO A 352 -1.20 -11.16 -21.69
N ARG A 353 -1.57 -12.33 -21.17
CA ARG A 353 -0.62 -13.47 -21.09
C ARG A 353 -0.26 -14.02 -22.47
N ILE A 354 -1.19 -14.02 -23.42
CA ILE A 354 -0.90 -14.43 -24.81
C ILE A 354 0.14 -13.49 -25.46
N VAL A 355 -0.02 -12.17 -25.30
CA VAL A 355 0.99 -11.19 -25.76
C VAL A 355 2.34 -11.39 -25.04
N ALA A 356 2.33 -11.65 -23.73
CA ALA A 356 3.56 -11.93 -22.97
C ALA A 356 4.23 -13.24 -23.40
N ALA A 357 3.47 -14.29 -23.74
CA ALA A 357 3.99 -15.54 -24.26
C ALA A 357 4.65 -15.37 -25.63
N ILE A 358 4.03 -14.59 -26.53
CA ILE A 358 4.64 -14.20 -27.83
C ILE A 358 5.94 -13.43 -27.60
N TRP A 359 5.97 -12.47 -26.66
CA TRP A 359 7.19 -11.75 -26.29
C TRP A 359 8.30 -12.68 -25.78
N HIS A 360 7.98 -13.65 -24.92
CA HIS A 360 8.94 -14.63 -24.45
C HIS A 360 9.45 -15.55 -25.57
N TYR A 361 8.58 -16.01 -26.47
CA TYR A 361 8.96 -16.80 -27.65
C TYR A 361 9.95 -16.03 -28.54
N LEU A 362 9.63 -14.77 -28.87
CA LEU A 362 10.47 -13.89 -29.68
C LEU A 362 11.84 -13.62 -29.03
N LYS A 363 11.86 -13.40 -27.70
CA LYS A 363 13.10 -13.21 -26.94
C LYS A 363 13.95 -14.48 -26.88
N ALA A 364 13.34 -15.65 -26.66
CA ALA A 364 14.04 -16.93 -26.62
C ALA A 364 14.68 -17.29 -27.96
N ARG A 365 13.99 -17.02 -29.08
CA ARG A 365 14.49 -17.26 -30.44
C ARG A 365 15.30 -16.10 -31.03
N LYS A 366 15.53 -15.01 -30.28
CA LYS A 366 16.27 -13.80 -30.70
C LYS A 366 15.72 -13.16 -32.00
N LEU A 367 14.40 -13.20 -32.19
CA LEU A 367 13.72 -12.78 -33.42
C LEU A 367 13.49 -11.26 -33.54
N GLN A 368 13.90 -10.48 -32.54
CA GLN A 368 13.83 -9.01 -32.58
C GLN A 368 14.82 -8.45 -33.63
N ASN A 369 14.38 -7.47 -34.41
CA ASN A 369 15.23 -6.84 -35.42
C ASN A 369 16.32 -5.98 -34.77
N PRO A 370 17.62 -6.23 -35.02
CA PRO A 370 18.71 -5.47 -34.39
C PRO A 370 18.77 -4.00 -34.85
N ASN A 371 18.26 -3.69 -36.05
CA ASN A 371 18.34 -2.35 -36.64
C ASN A 371 17.15 -1.44 -36.26
N ASP A 372 16.04 -2.01 -35.79
CA ASP A 372 14.90 -1.26 -35.23
C ASP A 372 14.17 -2.19 -34.23
N PRO A 373 14.33 -1.96 -32.91
CA PRO A 373 13.75 -2.82 -31.87
C PRO A 373 12.21 -2.76 -31.82
N SER A 374 11.57 -1.86 -32.58
CA SER A 374 10.11 -1.79 -32.73
C SER A 374 9.53 -2.98 -33.51
N PHE A 375 10.37 -3.73 -34.24
CA PHE A 375 9.95 -4.85 -35.09
C PHE A 375 10.63 -6.16 -34.69
N PHE A 376 9.99 -7.25 -35.08
CA PHE A 376 10.55 -8.60 -35.07
C PHE A 376 10.32 -9.28 -36.42
N PHE A 377 11.14 -10.29 -36.71
CA PHE A 377 10.97 -11.18 -37.85
C PHE A 377 10.19 -12.43 -37.41
N CYS A 378 9.24 -12.86 -38.23
CA CYS A 378 8.48 -14.08 -38.00
C CYS A 378 9.27 -15.28 -38.51
N ASP A 379 9.52 -16.26 -37.63
CA ASP A 379 9.97 -17.59 -38.06
C ASP A 379 8.80 -18.38 -38.69
N PRO A 380 9.03 -19.51 -39.39
CA PRO A 380 7.95 -20.18 -40.13
C PRO A 380 6.68 -20.50 -39.30
N PRO A 381 6.77 -20.91 -38.01
CA PRO A 381 5.60 -21.01 -37.13
C PRO A 381 4.85 -19.69 -36.92
N LEU A 382 5.54 -18.57 -36.68
CA LEU A 382 4.89 -17.25 -36.57
C LEU A 382 4.34 -16.73 -37.91
N GLN A 383 4.96 -17.09 -39.04
CA GLN A 383 4.43 -16.77 -40.37
C GLN A 383 3.09 -17.47 -40.64
N LYS A 384 2.94 -18.75 -40.24
CA LYS A 384 1.63 -19.45 -40.28
C LYS A 384 0.53 -18.71 -39.50
N VAL A 385 0.89 -18.04 -38.40
CA VAL A 385 -0.07 -17.25 -37.61
C VAL A 385 -0.37 -15.93 -38.33
N PHE A 386 0.64 -15.09 -38.53
CA PHE A 386 0.40 -13.68 -38.85
C PHE A 386 0.33 -13.33 -40.34
N GLY A 387 0.79 -14.23 -41.23
CA GLY A 387 0.84 -14.03 -42.68
C GLY A 387 1.91 -13.03 -43.17
N GLU A 388 2.81 -12.58 -42.30
CA GLU A 388 3.82 -11.54 -42.58
C GLU A 388 5.20 -11.96 -42.05
N GLU A 389 6.26 -11.67 -42.81
CA GLU A 389 7.65 -11.98 -42.42
C GLU A 389 8.22 -11.04 -41.35
N LYS A 390 7.69 -9.81 -41.24
CA LYS A 390 8.19 -8.75 -40.35
C LYS A 390 7.03 -7.94 -39.77
N ILE A 391 6.97 -7.83 -38.44
CA ILE A 391 5.82 -7.24 -37.73
C ILE A 391 6.30 -6.24 -36.67
N LYS A 392 5.53 -5.15 -36.49
CA LYS A 392 5.75 -4.16 -35.42
C LYS A 392 5.08 -4.61 -34.13
N PHE A 393 5.77 -4.54 -32.99
CA PHE A 393 5.22 -4.99 -31.69
C PHE A 393 3.85 -4.39 -31.34
N GLY A 394 3.62 -3.12 -31.66
CA GLY A 394 2.32 -2.46 -31.44
C GLY A 394 1.14 -3.05 -32.24
N MET A 395 1.39 -3.80 -33.30
CA MET A 395 0.36 -4.45 -34.12
C MET A 395 0.00 -5.86 -33.62
N VAL A 396 0.80 -6.47 -32.73
CA VAL A 396 0.59 -7.85 -32.25
C VAL A 396 -0.81 -8.00 -31.63
N THR A 397 -1.22 -7.09 -30.75
CA THR A 397 -2.53 -7.12 -30.07
C THR A 397 -3.71 -7.06 -31.06
N GLN A 398 -3.55 -6.39 -32.20
CA GLN A 398 -4.54 -6.38 -33.28
C GLN A 398 -4.50 -7.69 -34.05
N LYS A 399 -3.33 -8.07 -34.58
CA LYS A 399 -3.09 -9.28 -35.39
C LYS A 399 -3.53 -10.58 -34.68
N ILE A 400 -3.28 -10.74 -33.38
CA ILE A 400 -3.75 -11.94 -32.66
C ILE A 400 -5.27 -12.03 -32.57
N SER A 401 -6.04 -10.95 -32.76
CA SER A 401 -7.50 -10.95 -32.51
C SER A 401 -8.26 -11.96 -33.39
N GLN A 402 -7.81 -12.19 -34.63
CA GLN A 402 -8.39 -13.20 -35.52
C GLN A 402 -8.08 -14.65 -35.08
N HIS A 403 -7.13 -14.83 -34.16
CA HIS A 403 -6.73 -16.12 -33.59
C HIS A 403 -7.31 -16.36 -32.18
N LEU A 404 -8.19 -15.48 -31.68
CA LEU A 404 -8.78 -15.57 -30.35
C LEU A 404 -10.30 -15.72 -30.44
N THR A 405 -10.81 -16.90 -30.08
CA THR A 405 -12.24 -17.19 -30.00
C THR A 405 -12.70 -17.32 -28.55
N PRO A 406 -14.00 -17.18 -28.24
CA PRO A 406 -14.53 -17.55 -26.93
C PRO A 406 -14.19 -19.02 -26.59
N PRO A 407 -13.85 -19.35 -25.32
CA PRO A 407 -13.68 -20.73 -24.90
C PRO A 407 -14.98 -21.52 -25.09
N PRO A 408 -14.90 -22.83 -25.45
CA PRO A 408 -16.09 -23.65 -25.63
C PRO A 408 -16.87 -23.81 -24.32
N PRO A 409 -18.21 -23.92 -24.37
CA PRO A 409 -19.01 -24.25 -23.20
C PRO A 409 -18.70 -25.66 -22.70
N ILE A 410 -18.88 -25.88 -21.41
CA ILE A 410 -18.84 -27.21 -20.80
C ILE A 410 -20.18 -27.90 -21.12
N HIS A 411 -20.12 -29.11 -21.67
CA HIS A 411 -21.29 -29.94 -21.95
C HIS A 411 -21.39 -31.04 -20.88
N LEU A 412 -22.52 -31.10 -20.17
CA LEU A 412 -22.85 -32.16 -19.21
C LEU A 412 -24.13 -32.86 -19.67
N GLU A 413 -24.16 -34.18 -19.61
CA GLU A 413 -25.37 -34.97 -19.88
C GLU A 413 -25.91 -35.56 -18.59
N HIS A 414 -27.23 -35.51 -18.41
CA HIS A 414 -27.91 -36.07 -17.24
C HIS A 414 -29.19 -36.79 -17.63
N LYS A 415 -29.25 -38.11 -17.40
CA LYS A 415 -30.50 -38.86 -17.57
C LYS A 415 -31.46 -38.58 -16.40
N ILE A 416 -32.59 -37.96 -16.71
CA ILE A 416 -33.72 -37.80 -15.78
C ILE A 416 -34.28 -39.19 -15.46
N LYS A 417 -34.23 -39.57 -14.18
CA LYS A 417 -34.75 -40.86 -13.67
C LYS A 417 -36.08 -40.67 -12.93
N LEU A 418 -37.01 -41.59 -13.08
CA LEU A 418 -38.32 -41.57 -12.40
C LEU A 418 -38.35 -42.40 -11.11
N SER A 419 -37.24 -43.03 -10.73
CA SER A 419 -37.16 -43.88 -9.54
C SER A 419 -35.86 -43.64 -8.76
N GLY A 420 -35.96 -43.79 -7.43
CA GLY A 420 -34.85 -43.65 -6.48
C GLY A 420 -34.78 -42.28 -5.79
N ASN A 421 -35.17 -42.23 -4.51
CA ASN A 421 -34.81 -41.13 -3.62
C ASN A 421 -33.31 -41.23 -3.27
N CYS A 422 -32.43 -40.57 -4.04
CA CYS A 422 -31.00 -40.55 -3.73
C CYS A 422 -30.33 -39.20 -4.02
N PRO A 423 -30.02 -38.41 -2.98
CA PRO A 423 -29.13 -37.24 -3.07
C PRO A 423 -27.63 -37.61 -3.07
N ALA A 424 -27.28 -38.90 -3.01
CA ALA A 424 -25.96 -39.39 -2.60
C ALA A 424 -25.28 -40.35 -3.61
N GLY A 425 -25.75 -40.38 -4.86
CA GLY A 425 -25.22 -41.23 -5.95
C GLY A 425 -24.99 -40.46 -7.25
N THR A 426 -24.66 -39.17 -7.12
CA THR A 426 -24.72 -38.17 -8.19
C THR A 426 -23.44 -38.14 -9.03
N THR A 427 -23.59 -38.00 -10.36
CA THR A 427 -22.47 -37.60 -11.23
C THR A 427 -22.00 -36.21 -10.85
N CYS A 428 -20.78 -36.13 -10.32
CA CYS A 428 -20.11 -34.87 -10.03
C CYS A 428 -19.08 -34.55 -11.11
N TYR A 429 -18.98 -33.26 -11.45
CA TYR A 429 -18.11 -32.76 -12.51
C TYR A 429 -17.20 -31.69 -11.93
N ASP A 430 -15.88 -31.91 -11.99
CA ASP A 430 -14.88 -31.01 -11.44
C ASP A 430 -14.37 -30.03 -12.51
N VAL A 431 -14.45 -28.74 -12.22
CA VAL A 431 -14.09 -27.63 -13.13
C VAL A 431 -13.11 -26.70 -12.43
N LEU A 432 -12.00 -26.34 -13.07
CA LEU A 432 -11.05 -25.37 -12.51
C LEU A 432 -11.58 -23.93 -12.68
N VAL A 433 -11.61 -23.17 -11.58
CA VAL A 433 -12.09 -21.78 -11.53
C VAL A 433 -11.06 -20.85 -10.87
N ASP A 434 -10.91 -19.64 -11.41
CA ASP A 434 -9.96 -18.63 -10.92
C ASP A 434 -10.62 -17.74 -9.83
N VAL A 435 -10.42 -18.10 -8.56
CA VAL A 435 -11.04 -17.47 -7.38
C VAL A 435 -10.17 -16.30 -6.86
N PRO A 436 -10.75 -15.14 -6.48
CA PRO A 436 -10.00 -14.05 -5.81
C PRO A 436 -9.34 -14.51 -4.51
N PHE A 437 -8.16 -13.94 -4.21
CA PHE A 437 -7.42 -14.26 -2.99
C PHE A 437 -8.05 -13.61 -1.76
N GLN A 438 -8.28 -14.41 -0.71
CA GLN A 438 -9.14 -14.05 0.42
C GLN A 438 -8.63 -12.91 1.32
N LEU A 439 -7.38 -12.46 1.11
CA LEU A 439 -6.74 -11.42 1.92
C LEU A 439 -7.22 -10.00 1.59
N GLU A 440 -8.02 -9.79 0.53
CA GLU A 440 -8.53 -8.46 0.12
C GLU A 440 -9.16 -7.68 1.30
N LYS A 441 -9.90 -8.34 2.18
CA LYS A 441 -10.53 -7.71 3.36
C LYS A 441 -9.49 -7.22 4.37
N GLU A 442 -8.48 -8.04 4.67
CA GLU A 442 -7.42 -7.71 5.62
C GLU A 442 -6.49 -6.63 5.06
N MET A 443 -6.22 -6.66 3.75
CA MET A 443 -5.47 -5.64 3.02
C MET A 443 -6.16 -4.28 3.06
N ASN A 444 -7.49 -4.22 2.88
CA ASN A 444 -8.25 -2.98 3.05
C ASN A 444 -8.24 -2.50 4.51
N ALA A 445 -8.45 -3.40 5.49
CA ALA A 445 -8.38 -3.04 6.91
C ALA A 445 -7.00 -2.51 7.33
N PHE A 446 -5.91 -3.05 6.77
CA PHE A 446 -4.55 -2.54 6.96
C PHE A 446 -4.38 -1.11 6.42
N LEU A 447 -4.92 -0.82 5.24
CA LEU A 447 -4.91 0.54 4.68
C LEU A 447 -5.69 1.51 5.56
N GLU A 448 -6.91 1.15 5.99
CA GLU A 448 -7.72 1.97 6.91
C GLU A 448 -7.04 2.22 8.26
N ASN A 449 -6.32 1.23 8.79
CA ASN A 449 -5.54 1.38 10.02
C ASN A 449 -4.35 2.35 9.82
N THR A 450 -3.70 2.31 8.65
CA THR A 450 -2.54 3.14 8.31
C THR A 450 -2.88 4.64 8.24
N GLU A 451 -4.13 5.02 7.98
CA GLU A 451 -4.57 6.43 8.00
C GLU A 451 -4.78 6.99 9.42
N ARG A 452 -4.66 6.21 10.50
CA ARG A 452 -4.97 6.65 11.89
C ARG A 452 -3.74 7.10 12.66
N HIS A 453 -3.07 8.15 12.19
CA HIS A 453 -1.82 8.67 12.76
C HIS A 453 -1.96 9.73 13.88
N LYS A 454 -3.16 9.99 14.40
CA LYS A 454 -3.44 11.08 15.37
C LYS A 454 -2.57 11.09 16.63
N GLU A 455 -2.23 9.91 17.15
CA GLU A 455 -1.39 9.77 18.35
C GLU A 455 0.08 10.06 18.02
N ILE A 456 0.52 9.73 16.81
CA ILE A 456 1.84 10.05 16.27
C ILE A 456 1.96 11.58 16.09
N ASP A 457 0.94 12.23 15.52
CA ASP A 457 0.90 13.69 15.38
C ASP A 457 1.08 14.40 16.74
N ALA A 458 0.41 13.90 17.79
CA ALA A 458 0.52 14.44 19.15
C ALA A 458 1.90 14.20 19.77
N CYS A 459 2.52 13.04 19.53
CA CYS A 459 3.90 12.77 19.92
C CYS A 459 4.89 13.71 19.21
N ASP A 460 4.68 13.98 17.91
CA ASP A 460 5.51 14.89 17.11
C ASP A 460 5.44 16.34 17.62
N GLU A 461 4.25 16.82 18.01
CA GLU A 461 4.10 18.13 18.65
C GLU A 461 4.86 18.20 19.99
N LEU A 462 4.81 17.15 20.81
CA LEU A 462 5.53 17.07 22.09
C LEU A 462 7.06 17.00 21.90
N ILE A 463 7.54 16.24 20.91
CA ILE A 463 8.95 16.19 20.49
C ILE A 463 9.41 17.59 20.08
N CYS A 464 8.66 18.27 19.21
CA CYS A 464 9.00 19.61 18.73
C CYS A 464 8.93 20.68 19.83
N ALA A 465 8.00 20.56 20.79
CA ALA A 465 7.95 21.42 21.97
C ALA A 465 9.16 21.19 22.89
N SER A 466 9.61 19.96 23.04
CA SER A 466 10.76 19.57 23.87
C SER A 466 12.08 20.04 23.24
N ILE A 467 12.26 19.86 21.93
CA ILE A 467 13.40 20.39 21.18
C ILE A 467 13.50 21.91 21.36
N LYS A 468 12.41 22.66 21.19
CA LYS A 468 12.39 24.12 21.43
C LYS A 468 12.87 24.49 22.85
N LYS A 469 12.47 23.74 23.88
CA LYS A 469 12.94 23.93 25.28
C LYS A 469 14.44 23.64 25.43
N ILE A 470 14.97 22.62 24.73
CA ILE A 470 16.40 22.28 24.71
C ILE A 470 17.21 23.41 24.05
N HIS A 471 16.81 23.87 22.86
CA HIS A 471 17.46 24.99 22.16
C HIS A 471 17.56 26.24 23.04
N GLU A 472 16.46 26.61 23.69
CA GLU A 472 16.38 27.81 24.53
C GLU A 472 17.19 27.66 25.84
N SER A 473 17.12 26.51 26.51
CA SER A 473 17.96 26.24 27.69
C SER A 473 19.45 26.25 27.33
N ARG A 474 19.82 25.71 26.17
CA ARG A 474 21.18 25.72 25.63
C ARG A 474 21.63 27.13 25.21
N ARG A 475 20.73 27.99 24.72
CA ARG A 475 20.99 29.42 24.48
C ARG A 475 21.33 30.13 25.79
N ARG A 476 20.53 29.95 26.85
CA ARG A 476 20.81 30.52 28.18
C ARG A 476 22.12 30.02 28.76
N ARG A 477 22.42 28.71 28.67
CA ARG A 477 23.72 28.16 29.10
C ARG A 477 24.89 28.84 28.37
N ALA A 478 24.78 29.04 27.05
CA ALA A 478 25.82 29.72 26.28
C ALA A 478 25.98 31.21 26.67
N PHE A 479 24.88 31.91 26.97
CA PHE A 479 24.89 33.29 27.46
C PHE A 479 25.64 33.40 28.80
N PHE A 480 25.25 32.60 29.81
CA PHE A 480 25.90 32.62 31.12
C PHE A 480 27.35 32.12 31.09
N LEU A 481 27.67 31.17 30.20
CA LEU A 481 29.05 30.70 30.01
C LEU A 481 29.95 31.77 29.37
N GLY A 482 29.44 32.51 28.38
CA GLY A 482 30.17 33.66 27.80
C GLY A 482 30.43 34.76 28.84
N PHE A 483 29.43 35.08 29.67
CA PHE A 483 29.58 36.03 30.77
C PHE A 483 30.61 35.58 31.82
N SER A 484 30.61 34.30 32.20
CA SER A 484 31.53 33.78 33.24
C SER A 484 32.97 33.59 32.77
N LEU A 485 33.22 33.43 31.47
CA LEU A 485 34.56 33.29 30.91
C LEU A 485 35.23 34.65 30.63
N SER A 486 34.48 35.64 30.15
CA SER A 486 35.04 36.92 29.67
C SER A 486 34.07 38.09 29.92
N PRO A 487 33.77 38.46 31.18
CA PRO A 487 32.65 39.33 31.51
C PRO A 487 32.73 40.73 30.88
N ALA A 488 33.91 41.35 30.84
CA ALA A 488 34.08 42.69 30.26
C ALA A 488 33.84 42.71 28.74
N GLU A 489 34.46 41.78 28.01
CA GLU A 489 34.25 41.61 26.56
C GLU A 489 32.80 41.26 26.24
N PHE A 490 32.20 40.37 27.05
CA PHE A 490 30.82 39.94 26.89
C PHE A 490 29.83 41.10 27.10
N ILE A 491 30.00 41.94 28.13
CA ILE A 491 29.17 43.13 28.35
C ILE A 491 29.30 44.09 27.17
N ASN A 492 30.52 44.37 26.71
CA ASN A 492 30.76 45.27 25.57
C ASN A 492 30.12 44.73 24.28
N ALA A 493 30.25 43.44 24.00
CA ALA A 493 29.61 42.77 22.86
C ALA A 493 28.07 42.75 22.97
N LEU A 494 27.53 42.57 24.18
CA LEU A 494 26.08 42.57 24.43
C LEU A 494 25.48 43.96 24.21
N ILE A 495 26.14 45.02 24.73
CA ILE A 495 25.74 46.42 24.50
C ILE A 495 25.80 46.75 23.00
N ALA A 496 26.86 46.33 22.31
CA ALA A 496 26.99 46.53 20.87
C ALA A 496 25.89 45.80 20.07
N SER A 497 25.54 44.57 20.44
CA SER A 497 24.41 43.85 19.82
C SER A 497 23.09 44.57 20.10
N GLN A 498 22.75 44.83 21.36
CA GLN A 498 21.48 45.48 21.72
C GLN A 498 21.32 46.86 21.08
N SER A 499 22.39 47.66 20.98
CA SER A 499 22.39 48.92 20.26
C SER A 499 22.10 48.74 18.76
N LYS A 500 22.70 47.73 18.13
CA LYS A 500 22.45 47.39 16.72
C LYS A 500 21.02 46.87 16.50
N ASP A 501 20.56 45.98 17.37
CA ASP A 501 19.24 45.34 17.29
C ASP A 501 18.12 46.38 17.52
N LEU A 502 18.33 47.35 18.43
CA LEU A 502 17.44 48.48 18.63
C LEU A 502 17.39 49.41 17.40
N LYS A 503 18.54 49.72 16.78
CA LYS A 503 18.58 50.51 15.53
C LYS A 503 17.91 49.80 14.36
N LEU A 504 18.07 48.48 14.26
CA LEU A 504 17.37 47.66 13.25
C LEU A 504 15.85 47.68 13.48
N ALA A 505 15.40 47.59 14.74
CA ALA A 505 13.97 47.67 15.08
C ALA A 505 13.36 49.07 14.86
N ALA A 506 14.16 50.15 15.03
CA ALA A 506 13.75 51.53 14.78
C ALA A 506 13.77 51.92 13.28
N GLY A 507 14.44 51.14 12.44
CA GLY A 507 14.68 51.47 11.02
C GLY A 507 15.96 52.29 10.77
N ASP A 508 16.56 52.89 11.81
CA ASP A 508 17.80 53.67 11.77
C ASP A 508 19.09 52.82 11.58
N ALA A 509 18.98 51.69 10.87
CA ALA A 509 20.04 50.70 10.67
C ALA A 509 21.33 51.27 10.04
N SER A 510 21.21 52.37 9.29
CA SER A 510 22.32 53.03 8.59
C SER A 510 23.03 54.09 9.44
N ARG A 511 22.36 54.68 10.44
CA ARG A 511 22.84 55.91 11.10
C ARG A 511 23.65 55.62 12.35
N ASN A 512 24.78 56.31 12.51
CA ASN A 512 25.62 56.18 13.69
C ASN A 512 26.21 57.52 14.13
N ALA A 513 25.34 58.34 14.72
CA ALA A 513 25.61 59.71 15.16
C ALA A 513 26.92 59.89 15.96
N GLU A 514 27.37 58.87 16.68
CA GLU A 514 28.64 58.93 17.42
C GLU A 514 29.88 58.80 16.50
N LYS A 515 29.80 58.00 15.42
CA LYS A 515 30.84 58.02 14.37
C LYS A 515 30.77 59.30 13.55
N GLU A 516 29.57 59.79 13.24
CA GLU A 516 29.35 61.08 12.56
C GLU A 516 29.91 62.30 13.31
N ARG A 517 30.28 62.16 14.60
CA ARG A 517 30.94 63.21 15.40
C ARG A 517 32.47 63.23 15.28
N HIS A 518 33.09 62.17 14.78
CA HIS A 518 34.54 62.03 14.74
C HIS A 518 35.08 62.39 13.34
N SER A 519 36.20 63.12 13.27
CA SER A 519 36.84 63.53 12.01
C SER A 519 37.10 62.36 11.05
N ASP A 520 37.44 61.20 11.60
CA ASP A 520 37.87 60.02 10.83
C ASP A 520 36.73 59.40 10.01
N PHE A 521 35.48 59.70 10.36
CA PHE A 521 34.31 59.37 9.55
C PHE A 521 34.24 60.18 8.26
N TYR A 522 34.82 61.39 8.24
CA TYR A 522 34.91 62.27 7.07
C TYR A 522 36.25 62.11 6.32
N ASN A 523 37.22 61.38 6.87
CA ASN A 523 38.46 60.98 6.20
C ASN A 523 38.28 59.68 5.39
N GLN A 524 37.23 59.61 4.55
CA GLN A 524 36.79 58.38 3.87
C GLN A 524 36.58 58.60 2.37
N PRO A 525 36.89 57.62 1.48
CA PRO A 525 36.85 57.81 0.03
C PRO A 525 35.48 58.21 -0.57
N TRP A 526 34.38 57.97 0.14
CA TRP A 526 33.04 58.38 -0.29
C TRP A 526 32.76 59.88 -0.12
N VAL A 527 33.59 60.60 0.63
CA VAL A 527 33.32 61.98 1.04
C VAL A 527 33.54 62.97 -0.11
N GLU A 528 34.55 62.77 -0.95
CA GLU A 528 34.79 63.62 -2.13
C GLU A 528 33.60 63.54 -3.11
N ASP A 529 33.16 62.33 -3.44
CA ASP A 529 31.97 62.07 -4.26
C ASP A 529 30.68 62.62 -3.61
N ALA A 530 30.52 62.47 -2.29
CA ALA A 530 29.39 63.05 -1.57
C ALA A 530 29.39 64.59 -1.58
N VAL A 531 30.55 65.23 -1.47
CA VAL A 531 30.71 66.69 -1.57
C VAL A 531 30.41 67.17 -2.99
N ILE A 532 30.93 66.49 -4.02
CA ILE A 532 30.64 66.81 -5.43
C ILE A 532 29.13 66.70 -5.71
N ARG A 533 28.48 65.61 -5.26
CA ARG A 533 27.02 65.43 -5.39
C ARG A 533 26.23 66.49 -4.61
N TYR A 534 26.67 66.89 -3.43
CA TYR A 534 26.05 67.95 -2.65
C TYR A 534 26.17 69.31 -3.35
N LEU A 535 27.35 69.66 -3.87
CA LEU A 535 27.59 70.91 -4.60
C LEU A 535 26.77 70.96 -5.89
N ASN A 536 26.75 69.88 -6.68
CA ASN A 536 25.94 69.79 -7.91
C ASN A 536 24.43 69.87 -7.62
N ARG A 537 23.96 69.34 -6.49
CA ARG A 537 22.57 69.49 -6.04
C ARG A 537 22.27 70.92 -5.58
N LYS A 538 23.26 71.64 -5.03
CA LYS A 538 23.13 73.00 -4.53
C LYS A 538 23.13 74.03 -5.67
N SER A 539 24.01 73.88 -6.68
CA SER A 539 24.00 74.72 -7.88
C SER A 539 22.69 74.56 -8.65
N ALA A 540 22.24 73.33 -8.89
CA ALA A 540 20.95 73.02 -9.53
C ALA A 540 19.71 73.53 -8.76
N GLY A 541 19.86 74.02 -7.53
CA GLY A 541 18.80 74.65 -6.74
C GLY A 541 18.84 76.18 -6.70
N THR A 542 19.74 76.83 -7.46
CA THR A 542 19.95 78.28 -7.40
C THR A 542 19.39 79.04 -8.63
N ASP A 543 19.09 78.35 -9.73
CA ASP A 543 18.48 78.95 -10.93
C ASP A 543 16.95 79.04 -10.85
N ALA A 544 16.46 79.95 -10.02
CA ALA A 544 15.06 80.40 -10.01
C ALA A 544 14.96 81.89 -9.63
N PRO A 545 14.98 82.83 -10.60
CA PRO A 545 14.78 84.25 -10.30
C PRO A 545 13.35 84.49 -9.81
N GLY A 546 13.21 85.29 -8.75
CA GLY A 546 11.95 85.44 -8.02
C GLY A 546 10.88 86.29 -8.71
N ILE A 547 9.62 86.05 -8.33
CA ILE A 547 8.51 86.98 -8.52
C ILE A 547 8.01 87.41 -7.14
N LEU A 548 7.88 88.71 -6.94
CA LEU A 548 7.32 89.32 -5.73
C LEU A 548 5.78 89.26 -5.76
N LYS A 549 5.17 88.46 -4.89
CA LYS A 549 3.99 88.83 -4.08
C LYS A 549 3.65 87.79 -3.02
#